data_AF-A0A2T4VM84-F1
#
_entry.id   AF-A0A2T4VM84-F1
#
_cell.length_a   1.000
_cell.length_b   1.000
_cell.length_c   1.000
_cell.angle_alpha   90.00
_cell.angle_beta   90.00
_cell.angle_gamma   90.00
#
_symmetry.space_group_name_H-M   'P 1'
#
loop_
_entity.id
_entity.type
_entity.pdbx_description
1 polymer ?
#
loop_
_entity_poly.entity_id
_entity_poly.type
_entity_poly.pdbx_seq_one_letter_code
_entity_poly.pdbx_strand_id
1 'polypeptide(L)'
;MARVPGGRPLEAHGGYLIRVESLGGLRLMALARQALVEDGAAEDTLLSVSVYRRRKIIRLALDGPHSAGRRGSHWYSEHHALARLLSRAAGVTVHSYVYDPQEYEEVMTFGGGHHVGGERLQYEEVELPECLDGEFDDEAFARMQSRWPMGHLAWVYGVERELLLQLHRMQGTRLAIDGSGPESEPPLEQLLRGVAA
;
A
#
# COMPACT_ATOMS: atom_id res chain seq x y z
N MET A 1 14.33 -15.47 9.93
CA MET A 1 13.53 -15.17 8.72
C MET A 1 12.25 -15.98 8.79
N ALA A 2 11.09 -15.32 8.96
CA ALA A 2 9.79 -16.01 8.94
C ALA A 2 9.60 -16.71 7.59
N ARG A 3 9.60 -18.05 7.61
CA ARG A 3 9.26 -18.88 6.44
C ARG A 3 7.81 -19.31 6.58
N VAL A 4 6.96 -18.87 5.66
CA VAL A 4 5.64 -19.48 5.47
C VAL A 4 5.86 -20.86 4.82
N PRO A 5 5.31 -21.96 5.36
CA PRO A 5 5.42 -23.28 4.73
C PRO A 5 4.82 -23.24 3.31
N GLY A 6 5.64 -23.54 2.29
CA GLY A 6 5.23 -23.55 0.88
C GLY A 6 4.98 -22.19 0.22
N GLY A 7 5.21 -21.07 0.91
CA GLY A 7 4.93 -19.72 0.40
C GLY A 7 6.12 -19.10 -0.34
N ARG A 8 5.88 -18.60 -1.56
CA ARG A 8 6.88 -17.76 -2.26
C ARG A 8 7.33 -16.62 -1.34
N PRO A 9 8.64 -16.29 -1.31
CA PRO A 9 9.15 -15.18 -0.49
C PRO A 9 8.34 -13.91 -0.76
N LEU A 10 8.03 -13.15 0.30
CA LEU A 10 7.36 -11.86 0.14
C LEU A 10 8.30 -10.94 -0.66
N GLU A 11 7.74 -10.21 -1.62
CA GLU A 11 8.49 -9.31 -2.48
C GLU A 11 8.41 -7.89 -1.92
N ALA A 12 9.47 -7.11 -2.14
CA ALA A 12 9.44 -5.69 -1.81
C ALA A 12 8.39 -4.97 -2.66
N HIS A 13 7.58 -4.14 -2.03
CA HIS A 13 6.50 -3.42 -2.68
C HIS A 13 6.07 -2.20 -1.85
N GLY A 14 5.33 -1.30 -2.48
CA GLY A 14 4.64 -0.22 -1.80
C GLY A 14 3.28 0.04 -2.40
N GLY A 15 2.61 1.07 -1.92
CA GLY A 15 1.34 1.52 -2.47
C GLY A 15 0.59 2.43 -1.53
N TYR A 16 -0.69 2.59 -1.80
CA TYR A 16 -1.59 3.45 -1.05
C TYR A 16 -2.83 2.66 -0.64
N LEU A 17 -3.26 2.82 0.60
CA LEU A 17 -4.45 2.19 1.15
C LEU A 17 -5.49 3.24 1.49
N ILE A 18 -6.73 2.97 1.10
CA ILE A 18 -7.92 3.76 1.41
C ILE A 18 -9.13 2.83 1.55
N ARG A 19 -10.18 3.26 2.25
CA ARG A 19 -11.44 2.52 2.35
C ARG A 19 -12.31 2.72 1.10
N VAL A 20 -13.09 1.70 0.74
CA VAL A 20 -13.98 1.73 -0.44
C VAL A 20 -14.97 2.89 -0.38
N GLU A 21 -15.58 3.12 0.78
CA GLU A 21 -16.53 4.21 1.01
C GLU A 21 -15.98 5.61 0.69
N SER A 22 -14.66 5.78 0.72
CA SER A 22 -14.00 7.06 0.48
C SER A 22 -13.80 7.39 -0.99
N LEU A 23 -14.05 6.46 -1.90
CA LEU A 23 -13.81 6.70 -3.31
C LEU A 23 -15.02 7.19 -4.12
N GLY A 24 -16.21 7.22 -3.52
CA GLY A 24 -17.41 7.72 -4.19
C GLY A 24 -17.25 9.16 -4.68
N GLY A 25 -17.46 9.38 -5.98
CA GLY A 25 -17.37 10.73 -6.58
C GLY A 25 -15.97 11.28 -6.79
N LEU A 26 -14.91 10.52 -6.50
CA LEU A 26 -13.55 10.94 -6.80
C LEU A 26 -13.25 10.83 -8.30
N ARG A 27 -12.56 11.84 -8.83
CA ARG A 27 -11.93 11.80 -10.16
C ARG A 27 -10.59 11.09 -10.07
N LEU A 28 -10.60 9.80 -9.74
CA LEU A 28 -9.41 9.00 -9.41
C LEU A 28 -8.34 9.12 -10.49
N MET A 29 -8.71 9.01 -11.77
CA MET A 29 -7.77 9.09 -12.89
C MET A 29 -7.15 10.48 -13.04
N ALA A 30 -7.90 11.54 -12.74
CA ALA A 30 -7.37 12.91 -12.76
C ALA A 30 -6.38 13.14 -11.60
N LEU A 31 -6.70 12.62 -10.41
CA LEU A 31 -5.80 12.70 -9.25
C LEU A 31 -4.53 11.87 -9.47
N ALA A 32 -4.64 10.68 -10.06
CA ALA A 32 -3.50 9.84 -10.42
C ALA A 32 -2.58 10.51 -11.45
N ARG A 33 -3.14 11.12 -12.52
CA ARG A 33 -2.36 11.92 -13.47
C ARG A 33 -1.61 13.06 -12.80
N GLN A 34 -2.31 13.82 -11.95
CA GLN A 34 -1.67 14.92 -11.22
C GLN A 34 -0.55 14.41 -10.32
N ALA A 35 -0.77 13.29 -9.63
CA ALA A 35 0.25 12.66 -8.81
C ALA A 35 1.48 12.27 -9.63
N LEU A 36 1.32 11.64 -10.81
CA LEU A 36 2.46 11.28 -11.66
C LEU A 36 3.32 12.50 -12.04
N VAL A 37 2.67 13.63 -12.36
CA VAL A 37 3.36 14.87 -12.71
C VAL A 37 4.12 15.43 -11.51
N GLU A 38 3.50 15.46 -10.34
CA GLU A 38 4.13 15.97 -9.12
C GLU A 38 5.28 15.08 -8.64
N ASP A 39 5.12 13.76 -8.75
CA ASP A 39 6.10 12.74 -8.37
C ASP A 39 7.13 12.47 -9.48
N GLY A 40 7.06 13.15 -10.64
CA GLY A 40 8.00 12.96 -11.76
C GLY A 40 8.07 11.52 -12.30
N ALA A 41 6.95 10.79 -12.25
CA ALA A 41 6.86 9.40 -12.69
C ALA A 41 6.87 9.26 -14.22
N ALA A 42 7.20 8.07 -14.73
CA ALA A 42 7.22 7.79 -16.16
C ALA A 42 5.81 7.85 -16.78
N GLU A 43 5.70 8.31 -18.03
CA GLU A 43 4.43 8.49 -18.74
C GLU A 43 3.65 7.20 -18.97
N ASP A 44 4.32 6.06 -19.05
CA ASP A 44 3.74 4.72 -19.23
C ASP A 44 3.26 4.08 -17.93
N THR A 45 3.29 4.82 -16.81
CA THR A 45 2.82 4.34 -15.51
C THR A 45 1.32 4.07 -15.53
N LEU A 46 0.92 2.88 -15.09
CA LEU A 46 -0.47 2.46 -14.93
C LEU A 46 -0.92 2.62 -13.48
N LEU A 47 -2.23 2.80 -13.25
CA LEU A 47 -2.82 2.70 -11.92
C LEU A 47 -3.38 1.30 -11.71
N SER A 48 -2.78 0.55 -10.80
CA SER A 48 -3.26 -0.73 -10.32
C SER A 48 -4.20 -0.55 -9.13
N VAL A 49 -5.38 -1.16 -9.20
CA VAL A 49 -6.44 -1.07 -8.19
C VAL A 49 -6.85 -2.48 -7.77
N SER A 50 -6.56 -2.85 -6.53
CA SER A 50 -6.95 -4.13 -5.93
C SER A 50 -7.88 -3.90 -4.75
N VAL A 51 -8.91 -4.75 -4.60
CA VAL A 51 -9.97 -4.55 -3.60
C VAL A 51 -10.10 -5.76 -2.68
N TYR A 52 -9.83 -5.57 -1.39
CA TYR A 52 -10.16 -6.57 -0.37
C TYR A 52 -11.52 -6.26 0.26
N ARG A 53 -12.55 -6.94 -0.26
CA ARG A 53 -13.95 -6.64 0.05
C ARG A 53 -14.38 -6.83 1.47
N ARG A 54 -13.95 -7.91 2.11
CA ARG A 54 -14.40 -8.28 3.46
C ARG A 54 -14.15 -7.16 4.48
N ARG A 55 -13.13 -6.34 4.25
CA ARG A 55 -12.81 -5.15 5.05
C ARG A 55 -12.85 -3.84 4.27
N LYS A 56 -13.43 -3.86 3.07
CA LYS A 56 -13.57 -2.67 2.21
C LYS A 56 -12.26 -1.90 2.04
N ILE A 57 -11.15 -2.62 1.83
CA ILE A 57 -9.82 -2.03 1.63
C ILE A 57 -9.58 -1.92 0.14
N ILE A 58 -9.09 -0.77 -0.31
CA ILE A 58 -8.59 -0.58 -1.66
C ILE A 58 -7.11 -0.32 -1.56
N ARG A 59 -6.35 -1.11 -2.30
CA ARG A 59 -4.95 -0.86 -2.57
C ARG A 59 -4.83 -0.21 -3.95
N LEU A 60 -4.23 0.96 -3.98
CA LEU A 60 -3.78 1.63 -5.19
C LEU A 60 -2.26 1.47 -5.29
N ALA A 61 -1.76 1.24 -6.50
CA ALA A 61 -0.34 1.24 -6.78
C ALA A 61 -0.10 1.78 -8.19
N LEU A 62 0.95 2.58 -8.32
CA LEU A 62 1.49 3.00 -9.60
C LEU A 62 2.38 1.87 -10.13
N ASP A 63 2.01 1.30 -11.27
CA ASP A 63 2.71 0.20 -11.95
C ASP A 63 3.47 0.81 -13.15
N GLY A 64 4.76 1.10 -12.98
CA GLY A 64 5.65 1.67 -13.99
C GLY A 64 7.06 1.07 -13.89
N PRO A 65 8.00 1.48 -14.77
CA PRO A 65 9.33 0.86 -14.88
C PRO A 65 10.17 0.84 -13.59
N HIS A 66 9.82 1.67 -12.61
CA HIS A 66 10.59 1.85 -11.38
C HIS A 66 9.82 1.55 -10.11
N SER A 67 8.58 1.05 -10.21
CA SER A 67 7.67 0.90 -9.05
C SER A 67 7.52 -0.54 -8.54
N ALA A 68 8.31 -1.49 -9.07
CA ALA A 68 8.31 -2.89 -8.65
C ALA A 68 9.58 -3.31 -7.88
N GLY A 69 9.45 -4.31 -7.01
CA GLY A 69 10.55 -4.84 -6.21
C GLY A 69 11.15 -3.81 -5.26
N ARG A 70 12.44 -3.98 -4.90
CA ARG A 70 13.14 -3.07 -3.98
C ARG A 70 13.23 -1.64 -4.50
N ARG A 71 13.54 -1.49 -5.79
CA ARG A 71 13.57 -0.16 -6.40
C ARG A 71 12.20 0.52 -6.28
N GLY A 72 11.14 -0.26 -6.46
CA GLY A 72 9.77 0.19 -6.25
C GLY A 72 9.46 0.60 -4.82
N SER A 73 9.83 -0.22 -3.83
CA SER A 73 9.63 0.12 -2.41
C SER A 73 10.30 1.45 -2.06
N HIS A 74 11.55 1.66 -2.50
CA HIS A 74 12.28 2.93 -2.32
C HIS A 74 11.58 4.10 -3.03
N TRP A 75 11.09 3.90 -4.25
CA TRP A 75 10.31 4.92 -4.95
C TRP A 75 9.07 5.33 -4.14
N TYR A 76 8.30 4.39 -3.60
CA TYR A 76 7.12 4.72 -2.78
C TYR A 76 7.45 5.45 -1.46
N SER A 77 8.67 5.28 -0.93
CA SER A 77 9.15 6.01 0.26
C SER A 77 9.37 7.50 -0.01
N GLU A 78 9.52 7.90 -1.27
CA GLU A 78 9.79 9.29 -1.66
C GLU A 78 8.60 9.96 -2.38
N HIS A 79 7.65 9.17 -2.90
CA HIS A 79 6.59 9.64 -3.79
C HIS A 79 5.20 9.45 -3.19
N HIS A 80 4.64 10.56 -2.67
CA HIS A 80 3.43 10.56 -1.86
C HIS A 80 2.31 11.45 -2.43
N ALA A 81 2.48 12.02 -3.63
CA ALA A 81 1.50 12.95 -4.18
C ALA A 81 0.10 12.32 -4.26
N LEU A 82 0.01 11.04 -4.63
CA LEU A 82 -1.29 10.37 -4.73
C LEU A 82 -2.02 10.28 -3.38
N ALA A 83 -1.32 9.90 -2.29
CA ALA A 83 -1.92 9.85 -0.95
C ALA A 83 -2.39 11.24 -0.48
N ARG A 84 -1.56 12.25 -0.73
CA ARG A 84 -1.85 13.65 -0.41
C ARG A 84 -3.08 14.16 -1.17
N LEU A 85 -3.14 13.92 -2.49
CA LEU A 85 -4.25 14.35 -3.33
C LEU A 85 -5.56 13.62 -2.98
N LEU A 86 -5.51 12.31 -2.75
CA LEU A 86 -6.67 11.51 -2.34
C LEU A 86 -7.21 11.95 -0.99
N SER A 87 -6.35 12.10 0.02
CA SER A 87 -6.78 12.53 1.37
C SER A 87 -7.43 13.91 1.35
N ARG A 88 -6.95 14.82 0.49
CA ARG A 88 -7.57 16.14 0.27
C ARG A 88 -8.93 16.03 -0.41
N ALA A 89 -9.00 15.29 -1.51
CA ALA A 89 -10.20 15.20 -2.33
C ALA A 89 -11.35 14.44 -1.64
N ALA A 90 -11.02 13.37 -0.91
CA ALA A 90 -11.99 12.55 -0.19
C ALA A 90 -12.31 13.06 1.21
N GLY A 91 -11.48 13.94 1.78
CA GLY A 91 -11.63 14.39 3.17
C GLY A 91 -11.42 13.27 4.19
N VAL A 92 -10.61 12.26 3.86
CA VAL A 92 -10.32 11.10 4.71
C VAL A 92 -8.83 10.90 4.88
N THR A 93 -8.46 9.98 5.79
CA THR A 93 -7.09 9.51 5.93
C THR A 93 -6.72 8.53 4.82
N VAL A 94 -5.56 8.73 4.20
CA VAL A 94 -4.95 7.82 3.23
C VAL A 94 -3.56 7.43 3.71
N HIS A 95 -3.22 6.16 3.62
CA HIS A 95 -1.93 5.64 4.06
C HIS A 95 -1.08 5.28 2.85
N SER A 96 0.10 5.86 2.72
CA SER A 96 1.16 5.34 1.86
C SER A 96 1.96 4.33 2.67
N TYR A 97 2.36 3.22 2.06
CA TYR A 97 3.13 2.20 2.76
C TYR A 97 4.23 1.63 1.88
N VAL A 98 5.28 1.16 2.54
CA VAL A 98 6.44 0.49 1.97
C VAL A 98 6.76 -0.74 2.79
N TYR A 99 7.04 -1.83 2.10
CA TYR A 99 7.58 -3.04 2.69
C TYR A 99 8.76 -3.53 1.84
N ASP A 100 9.97 -3.51 2.39
CA ASP A 100 11.11 -4.27 1.89
C ASP A 100 11.42 -5.38 2.91
N PRO A 101 11.30 -6.67 2.57
CA PRO A 101 11.52 -7.76 3.52
C PRO A 101 12.96 -7.87 4.05
N GLN A 102 13.92 -7.13 3.48
CA GLN A 102 15.32 -7.20 3.91
C GLN A 102 15.81 -5.92 4.59
N GLU A 103 15.13 -4.79 4.43
CA GLU A 103 15.69 -3.48 4.83
C GLU A 103 14.81 -2.75 5.83
N TYR A 104 13.55 -2.47 5.48
CA TYR A 104 12.66 -1.68 6.32
C TYR A 104 11.19 -1.87 5.96
N GLU A 105 10.34 -1.36 6.84
CA GLU A 105 8.96 -1.02 6.50
C GLU A 105 8.62 0.38 6.96
N GLU A 106 7.71 1.02 6.24
CA GLU A 106 7.35 2.42 6.44
C GLU A 106 5.88 2.63 6.14
N VAL A 107 5.24 3.48 6.93
CA VAL A 107 3.86 3.92 6.72
C VAL A 107 3.81 5.42 6.92
N MET A 108 3.30 6.13 5.92
CA MET A 108 3.06 7.57 5.96
C MET A 108 1.56 7.84 5.88
N THR A 109 1.05 8.68 6.76
CA THR A 109 -0.39 8.95 6.93
C THR A 109 -0.71 10.37 6.49
N PHE A 110 -1.69 10.51 5.60
CA PHE A 110 -2.11 11.78 5.04
C PHE A 110 -3.57 12.07 5.36
N GLY A 111 -3.87 13.28 5.83
CA GLY A 111 -5.22 13.76 6.13
C GLY A 111 -5.41 15.17 5.58
N GLY A 112 -6.48 15.38 4.79
CA GLY A 112 -6.78 16.69 4.21
C GLY A 112 -5.66 17.28 3.34
N GLY A 113 -4.81 16.43 2.73
CA GLY A 113 -3.68 16.87 1.92
C GLY A 113 -2.40 17.21 2.68
N HIS A 114 -2.31 16.88 3.96
CA HIS A 114 -1.13 17.09 4.79
C HIS A 114 -0.62 15.77 5.35
N HIS A 115 0.69 15.67 5.56
CA HIS A 115 1.27 14.60 6.35
C HIS A 115 0.87 14.80 7.82
N VAL A 116 0.24 13.79 8.43
CA VAL A 116 -0.33 13.87 9.79
C VAL A 116 0.25 12.84 10.75
N GLY A 117 1.15 11.98 10.27
CA GLY A 117 1.79 10.96 11.09
C GLY A 117 2.34 9.83 10.23
N GLY A 118 3.10 8.94 10.85
CA GLY A 118 3.75 7.84 10.16
C GLY A 118 4.86 7.26 11.01
N GLU A 119 5.38 6.13 10.57
CA GLU A 119 6.46 5.41 11.24
C GLU A 119 7.31 4.69 10.19
N ARG A 120 8.62 4.69 10.42
CA ARG A 120 9.60 3.91 9.66
C ARG A 120 10.38 3.04 10.64
N LEU A 121 10.56 1.77 10.28
CA LEU A 121 11.35 0.82 11.05
C LEU A 121 12.42 0.21 10.15
N GLN A 122 13.68 0.44 10.47
CA GLN A 122 14.80 -0.28 9.86
C GLN A 122 15.07 -1.56 10.64
N TYR A 123 15.12 -2.71 9.96
CA TYR A 123 15.26 -3.99 10.66
C TYR A 123 16.63 -4.16 11.35
N GLU A 124 17.67 -3.49 10.84
CA GLU A 124 19.00 -3.48 11.46
C GLU A 124 19.02 -2.78 12.82
N GLU A 125 18.06 -1.89 13.08
CA GLU A 125 17.94 -1.12 14.33
C GLU A 125 17.03 -1.82 15.36
N VAL A 126 16.42 -2.96 15.01
CA VAL A 126 15.52 -3.69 15.90
C VAL A 126 16.33 -4.53 16.90
N GLU A 127 16.16 -4.21 18.18
CA GLU A 127 16.58 -5.09 19.26
C GLU A 127 15.63 -6.30 19.34
N LEU A 128 16.16 -7.48 19.02
CA LEU A 128 15.40 -8.73 19.07
C LEU A 128 15.20 -9.17 20.54
N PRO A 129 14.03 -9.71 20.91
CA PRO A 129 13.78 -10.18 22.27
C PRO A 129 14.88 -11.16 22.73
N GLU A 130 15.49 -10.89 23.88
CA GLU A 130 16.46 -11.80 24.47
C GLU A 130 15.79 -13.14 24.77
N CYS A 131 16.37 -14.22 24.26
CA CYS A 131 15.90 -15.58 24.52
C CYS A 131 16.71 -16.16 25.67
N LEU A 132 16.05 -16.50 26.78
CA LEU A 132 16.71 -17.08 27.96
C LEU A 132 17.38 -18.44 27.67
N ASP A 133 16.89 -19.15 26.65
CA ASP A 133 17.26 -20.56 26.39
C ASP A 133 17.92 -20.76 25.01
N GLY A 134 18.22 -19.68 24.28
CA GLY A 134 18.82 -19.74 22.94
C GLY A 134 17.88 -20.16 21.80
N GLU A 135 16.63 -20.53 22.09
CA GLU A 135 15.57 -20.74 21.09
C GLU A 135 14.78 -19.46 20.86
N PHE A 136 14.59 -19.09 19.60
CA PHE A 136 13.80 -17.92 19.19
C PHE A 136 12.32 -18.16 19.52
N ASP A 137 11.73 -17.37 20.42
CA ASP A 137 10.27 -17.39 20.65
C ASP A 137 9.56 -16.74 19.44
N ASP A 138 9.11 -17.58 18.52
CA ASP A 138 8.34 -17.18 17.33
C ASP A 138 7.07 -16.38 17.71
N GLU A 139 6.46 -16.65 18.86
CA GLU A 139 5.27 -15.93 19.34
C GLU A 139 5.66 -14.53 19.84
N ALA A 140 6.77 -14.38 20.57
CA ALA A 140 7.31 -13.07 20.93
C ALA A 140 7.66 -12.24 19.71
N PHE A 141 8.28 -12.87 18.70
CA PHE A 141 8.64 -12.20 17.46
C PHE A 141 7.38 -11.74 16.71
N ALA A 142 6.36 -12.59 16.57
CA ALA A 142 5.09 -12.22 15.95
C ALA A 142 4.38 -11.08 16.70
N ARG A 143 4.35 -11.12 18.04
CA ARG A 143 3.81 -10.04 18.87
C ARG A 143 4.58 -8.73 18.66
N MET A 144 5.90 -8.79 18.50
CA MET A 144 6.70 -7.61 18.17
C MET A 144 6.37 -7.07 16.78
N GLN A 145 6.28 -7.92 15.76
CA GLN A 145 5.93 -7.53 14.39
C GLN A 145 4.52 -6.94 14.25
N SER A 146 3.60 -7.28 15.16
CA SER A 146 2.27 -6.67 15.23
C SER A 146 2.30 -5.17 15.58
N ARG A 147 3.39 -4.71 16.21
CA ARG A 147 3.60 -3.31 16.60
C ARG A 147 4.42 -2.52 15.59
N TRP A 148 5.11 -3.20 14.67
CA TRP A 148 5.85 -2.55 13.60
C TRP A 148 4.89 -1.85 12.61
N PRO A 149 5.38 -0.92 11.76
CA PRO A 149 4.53 -0.10 10.89
C PRO A 149 3.46 -0.89 10.11
N MET A 150 3.82 -2.01 9.48
CA MET A 150 2.85 -2.81 8.71
C MET A 150 1.90 -3.60 9.61
N GLY A 151 2.33 -3.99 10.81
CA GLY A 151 1.47 -4.62 11.82
C GLY A 151 0.44 -3.64 12.36
N HIS A 152 0.86 -2.42 12.70
CA HIS A 152 -0.03 -1.36 13.13
C HIS A 152 -1.02 -0.96 12.03
N LEU A 153 -0.55 -0.82 10.79
CA LEU A 153 -1.42 -0.54 9.64
C LEU A 153 -2.46 -1.64 9.42
N ALA A 154 -2.09 -2.91 9.61
CA ALA A 154 -3.02 -4.02 9.51
C ALA A 154 -4.12 -3.93 10.58
N TRP A 155 -3.74 -3.57 11.82
CA TRP A 155 -4.69 -3.29 12.91
C TRP A 155 -5.64 -2.15 12.57
N VAL A 156 -5.15 -1.01 12.05
CA VAL A 156 -5.98 0.12 11.57
C VAL A 156 -7.00 -0.34 10.53
N TYR A 157 -6.60 -1.27 9.65
CA TYR A 157 -7.47 -1.82 8.61
C TYR A 157 -8.36 -2.98 9.06
N GLY A 158 -8.16 -3.52 10.26
CA GLY A 158 -8.90 -4.65 10.83
C GLY A 158 -8.60 -5.97 10.14
N VAL A 159 -7.35 -6.19 9.74
CA VAL A 159 -6.82 -7.38 9.06
C VAL A 159 -5.56 -7.89 9.75
N GLU A 160 -5.20 -9.15 9.46
CA GLU A 160 -3.89 -9.69 9.84
C GLU A 160 -2.77 -9.06 9.00
N ARG A 161 -1.58 -8.98 9.58
CA ARG A 161 -0.38 -8.44 8.93
C ARG A 161 -0.05 -9.17 7.64
N GLU A 162 -0.11 -10.49 7.63
CA GLU A 162 0.18 -11.34 6.47
C GLU A 162 -0.80 -11.06 5.33
N LEU A 163 -2.08 -10.86 5.66
CA LEU A 163 -3.10 -10.51 4.67
C LEU A 163 -2.81 -9.13 4.06
N LEU A 164 -2.45 -8.14 4.88
CA LEU A 164 -2.06 -6.81 4.40
C LEU A 164 -0.87 -6.91 3.43
N LEU A 165 0.16 -7.66 3.79
CA LEU A 165 1.34 -7.88 2.97
C LEU A 165 1.04 -8.63 1.68
N GLN A 166 -0.04 -9.43 1.63
CA GLN A 166 -0.47 -10.14 0.43
C GLN A 166 -1.35 -9.30 -0.51
N LEU A 167 -1.82 -8.11 -0.09
CA LEU A 167 -2.70 -7.28 -0.93
C LEU A 167 -2.07 -6.91 -2.28
N HIS A 168 -0.74 -6.80 -2.36
CA HIS A 168 -0.03 -6.52 -3.62
C HIS A 168 -0.15 -7.63 -4.67
N ARG A 169 -0.47 -8.87 -4.25
CA ARG A 169 -0.63 -10.03 -5.15
C ARG A 169 -2.06 -10.25 -5.57
N MET A 170 -3.02 -9.57 -4.92
CA MET A 170 -4.42 -9.71 -5.28
C MET A 170 -4.64 -9.19 -6.70
N GLN A 171 -5.38 -9.96 -7.48
CA GLN A 171 -5.82 -9.53 -8.80
C GLN A 171 -6.59 -8.20 -8.68
N GLY A 172 -6.20 -7.27 -9.53
CA GLY A 172 -6.75 -5.93 -9.58
C GLY A 172 -6.93 -5.48 -11.02
N THR A 173 -7.57 -4.33 -11.19
CA THR A 173 -7.67 -3.68 -12.50
C THR A 173 -6.50 -2.75 -12.70
N ARG A 174 -5.90 -2.79 -13.90
CA ARG A 174 -4.91 -1.82 -14.33
C ARG A 174 -5.56 -0.80 -15.24
N LEU A 175 -5.38 0.48 -14.93
CA LEU A 175 -5.97 1.61 -15.61
C LEU A 175 -4.86 2.44 -16.25
N ALA A 176 -4.97 2.71 -17.54
CA ALA A 176 -4.04 3.60 -18.24
C ALA A 176 -4.26 5.05 -17.79
N ILE A 177 -3.19 5.72 -17.36
CA ILE A 177 -3.24 7.08 -16.79
C ILE A 177 -3.13 8.16 -17.89
N ASP A 178 -2.51 7.82 -19.03
CA ASP A 178 -2.18 8.66 -20.20
C ASP A 178 -3.38 9.29 -20.93
N GLY A 179 -4.62 8.91 -20.59
CA GLY A 179 -5.82 9.45 -21.21
C GLY A 179 -6.08 8.94 -22.63
N SER A 180 -5.39 7.88 -23.08
CA SER A 180 -5.63 7.24 -24.38
C SER A 180 -6.84 6.29 -24.36
N GLY A 181 -7.43 6.05 -23.19
CA GLY A 181 -8.70 5.34 -23.01
C GLY A 181 -9.92 6.26 -23.17
N PRO A 182 -11.14 5.71 -23.32
CA PRO A 182 -12.36 6.51 -23.41
C PRO A 182 -12.45 7.48 -22.21
N GLU A 183 -12.77 8.75 -22.47
CA GLU A 183 -12.90 9.82 -21.45
C GLU A 183 -13.89 9.50 -20.31
N SER A 184 -14.70 8.46 -20.51
CA SER A 184 -15.52 7.86 -19.47
C SER A 184 -14.62 7.04 -18.55
N GLU A 185 -14.17 7.67 -17.46
CA GLU A 185 -13.72 6.95 -16.26
C GLU A 185 -14.77 5.86 -16.00
N PRO A 186 -14.46 4.55 -16.15
CA PRO A 186 -15.43 3.53 -15.81
C PRO A 186 -15.84 3.85 -14.39
N PRO A 187 -17.15 3.97 -14.10
CA PRO A 187 -17.60 4.36 -12.78
C PRO A 187 -16.82 3.51 -11.81
N LEU A 188 -16.12 4.12 -10.88
CA LEU A 188 -15.30 3.36 -9.94
C LEU A 188 -16.13 2.28 -9.25
N GLU A 189 -17.43 2.54 -9.12
CA GLU A 189 -18.49 1.59 -8.80
C GLU A 189 -18.51 0.32 -9.68
N GLN A 190 -18.32 0.38 -10.99
CA GLN A 190 -18.17 -0.79 -11.87
C GLN A 190 -16.88 -1.57 -11.59
N LEU A 191 -15.76 -0.89 -11.31
CA LEU A 191 -14.53 -1.54 -10.85
C LEU A 191 -14.74 -2.25 -9.51
N LEU A 192 -15.59 -1.68 -8.64
CA LEU A 192 -16.01 -2.24 -7.36
C LEU A 192 -17.11 -3.31 -7.50
N ARG A 193 -17.90 -3.34 -8.59
CA ARG A 193 -18.95 -4.33 -8.88
C ARG A 193 -18.37 -5.59 -9.55
N GLY A 194 -17.33 -5.47 -10.37
CA GLY A 194 -16.75 -6.59 -11.12
C GLY A 194 -16.09 -7.68 -10.28
N VAL A 195 -15.74 -7.40 -9.01
CA VAL A 195 -15.17 -8.44 -8.13
C VAL A 195 -16.35 -9.25 -7.47
N ALA A 196 -17.62 -8.85 -7.62
CA ALA A 196 -18.78 -9.38 -6.88
C ALA A 196 -19.41 -10.51 -7.68
N ALA A 197 -18.72 -11.64 -7.69
CA ALA A 197 -19.23 -12.94 -8.06
C ALA A 197 -18.55 -13.97 -7.17
#